data_AF-A0A8S9FF68-F1
#
_entry.id   AF-A0A8S9FF68-F1
#
_cell.length_a   1.000
_cell.length_b   1.000
_cell.length_c   1.000
_cell.angle_alpha   90.00
_cell.angle_beta   90.00
_cell.angle_gamma   90.00
#
_symmetry.space_group_name_H-M   'P 1'
#
loop_
_entity.id
_entity.type
_entity.pdbx_description
1 polymer ?
#
loop_
_entity_poly.entity_id
_entity_poly.type
_entity_poly.pdbx_seq_one_letter_code
_entity_poly.pdbx_strand_id
1 'polypeptide(L)'
;MKGLFKSKPRTPPDIVRQTNDLLAYADRSVSIPDLRESKRQEKLSELSKNLRELKLILYGNSDAEPVAEACAQLTQEFFKGDTLRRLINSLQYLNLEARKDATQVVANLQRQQVNSRLIASDYLESNIDLMDFLVDGFENTDMALHYGTMFRECIRHQIVAK
;
A
#
# COMPACT_ATOMS: atom_id res chain seq x y z
N MET A 1 37.94 14.30 7.44
CA MET A 1 37.08 14.29 6.22
C MET A 1 36.04 13.19 6.40
N LYS A 2 34.79 13.54 6.74
CA LYS A 2 33.69 12.56 6.82
C LYS A 2 33.11 12.40 5.40
N GLY A 3 33.44 11.29 4.76
CA GLY A 3 32.85 10.93 3.46
C GLY A 3 31.34 10.81 3.60
N LEU A 4 30.63 11.72 2.94
CA LEU A 4 29.19 11.66 2.75
C LEU A 4 28.87 10.45 1.87
N PHE A 5 28.64 9.29 2.48
CA PHE A 5 27.95 8.19 1.81
C PHE A 5 26.54 8.67 1.50
N LYS A 6 26.31 9.21 0.29
CA LYS A 6 24.95 9.38 -0.22
C LYS A 6 24.37 7.97 -0.31
N SER A 7 23.33 7.70 0.48
CA SER A 7 22.57 6.46 0.38
C SER A 7 22.14 6.26 -1.07
N LYS A 8 22.31 5.05 -1.60
CA LYS A 8 21.87 4.71 -2.96
C LYS A 8 20.39 5.10 -3.11
N PRO A 9 19.98 5.72 -4.24
CA PRO A 9 18.57 5.98 -4.48
C PRO A 9 17.78 4.67 -4.35
N ARG A 10 16.68 4.70 -3.57
CA ARG A 10 15.81 3.54 -3.42
C ARG A 10 15.07 3.29 -4.73
N THR A 11 15.06 2.04 -5.18
CA THR A 11 14.27 1.64 -6.35
C THR A 11 12.80 1.44 -5.96
N PRO A 12 11.84 1.42 -6.91
CA PRO A 12 10.44 1.14 -6.59
C PRO A 12 10.24 -0.18 -5.80
N PRO A 13 10.92 -1.29 -6.16
CA PRO A 13 10.87 -2.51 -5.35
C PRO A 13 11.41 -2.33 -3.91
N ASP A 14 12.47 -1.54 -3.72
CA ASP A 14 13.02 -1.30 -2.38
C ASP A 14 12.01 -0.57 -1.48
N ILE A 15 11.30 0.41 -2.04
CA ILE A 15 10.28 1.18 -1.32
C ILE A 15 9.10 0.27 -0.94
N VAL A 16 8.67 -0.61 -1.86
CA VAL A 16 7.62 -1.59 -1.58
C VAL A 16 8.03 -2.55 -0.47
N ARG A 17 9.24 -3.13 -0.52
CA ARG A 17 9.74 -4.03 0.52
C ARG A 17 9.78 -3.36 1.88
N GLN A 18 10.34 -2.15 1.94
CA GLN A 18 10.36 -1.39 3.18
C GLN A 18 8.94 -1.06 3.67
N THR A 19 8.01 -0.76 2.77
CA THR A 19 6.60 -0.56 3.11
C THR A 19 6.00 -1.81 3.74
N ASN A 20 6.23 -2.98 3.15
CA ASN A 20 5.77 -4.26 3.66
C ASN A 20 6.37 -4.59 5.04
N ASP A 21 7.66 -4.30 5.25
CA ASP A 21 8.33 -4.49 6.55
C ASP A 21 7.72 -3.59 7.64
N LEU A 22 7.43 -2.33 7.31
CA LEU A 22 6.78 -1.38 8.21
C LEU A 22 5.35 -1.81 8.56
N LEU A 23 4.59 -2.30 7.57
CA LEU A 23 3.26 -2.84 7.77
C LEU A 23 3.29 -4.09 8.66
N ALA A 24 4.23 -5.01 8.43
CA ALA A 24 4.42 -6.18 9.27
C ALA A 24 4.81 -5.82 10.71
N TYR A 25 5.57 -4.75 10.91
CA TYR A 25 5.85 -4.22 12.25
C TYR A 25 4.60 -3.66 12.92
N ALA A 26 3.81 -2.84 12.19
CA ALA A 26 2.58 -2.24 12.71
C ALA A 26 1.60 -3.33 13.19
N ASP A 27 1.38 -4.36 12.38
CA ASP A 27 0.53 -5.52 12.68
C ASP A 27 0.97 -6.25 13.97
N ARG A 28 2.27 -6.59 14.07
CA ARG A 28 2.82 -7.22 15.28
C ARG A 28 2.72 -6.33 16.52
N SER A 29 2.87 -5.02 16.35
CA SER A 29 2.85 -4.07 17.46
C SER A 29 1.48 -3.91 18.12
N VAL A 30 0.40 -4.20 17.39
CA VAL A 30 -0.95 -4.23 17.97
C VAL A 30 -1.14 -5.46 18.87
N SER A 31 -0.51 -6.58 18.52
CA SER A 31 -0.66 -7.86 19.23
C SER A 31 0.27 -7.99 20.45
N ILE A 32 1.30 -7.16 20.57
CA ILE A 32 2.33 -7.25 21.62
C ILE A 32 2.38 -5.92 22.40
N PRO A 33 1.76 -5.84 23.59
CA PRO A 33 1.68 -4.61 24.39
C PRO A 33 3.03 -4.03 24.86
N ASP A 34 4.08 -4.85 24.89
CA ASP A 34 5.42 -4.45 25.37
C ASP A 34 6.21 -3.58 24.37
N LEU A 35 5.70 -3.37 23.15
CA LEU A 35 6.35 -2.49 22.18
C LEU A 35 6.07 -1.03 22.53
N ARG A 36 7.15 -0.26 22.78
CA ARG A 36 7.08 1.18 23.08
C ARG A 36 6.23 1.91 22.05
N GLU A 37 5.14 2.53 22.50
CA GLU A 37 4.23 3.33 21.69
C GLU A 37 4.97 4.36 20.82
N SER A 38 6.01 4.99 21.37
CA SER A 38 6.85 5.95 20.63
C SER A 38 7.53 5.33 19.39
N LYS A 39 7.98 4.08 19.49
CA LYS A 39 8.58 3.35 18.37
C LYS A 39 7.53 2.95 17.35
N ARG A 40 6.32 2.60 17.78
CA ARG A 40 5.19 2.35 16.87
C ARG A 40 4.84 3.61 16.07
N GLN A 41 4.74 4.76 16.75
CA GLN A 41 4.44 6.03 16.11
C GLN A 41 5.53 6.45 15.10
N GLU A 42 6.81 6.20 15.43
CA GLU A 42 7.93 6.40 14.51
C GLU A 42 7.76 5.55 13.23
N LYS A 43 7.41 4.26 13.37
CA LYS A 43 7.20 3.37 12.21
C LYS A 43 5.97 3.71 11.39
N LEU A 44 4.89 4.18 11.99
CA LEU A 44 3.73 4.69 11.25
C LEU A 44 4.06 5.99 10.48
N SER A 45 4.94 6.83 11.04
CA SER A 45 5.45 8.03 10.35
C SER A 45 6.35 7.67 9.15
N GLU A 46 7.23 6.68 9.31
CA GLU A 46 8.02 6.13 8.19
C GLU A 46 7.12 5.53 7.11
N LEU A 47 6.09 4.77 7.51
CA LEU A 47 5.12 4.19 6.59
C LEU A 47 4.38 5.26 5.79
N SER A 48 3.96 6.35 6.45
CA SER A 48 3.31 7.48 5.80
C SER A 48 4.20 8.13 4.73
N LYS A 49 5.51 8.23 4.96
CA LYS A 49 6.47 8.75 3.97
C LYS A 49 6.59 7.81 2.77
N ASN A 50 6.68 6.51 3.01
CA ASN A 50 6.74 5.54 1.94
C ASN A 50 5.46 5.50 1.10
N LEU A 51 4.27 5.59 1.71
CA LEU A 51 3.01 5.67 0.98
C LEU A 51 2.95 6.87 0.04
N ARG A 52 3.43 8.03 0.52
CA ARG A 52 3.57 9.23 -0.32
C ARG A 52 4.55 9.01 -1.48
N GLU A 53 5.66 8.33 -1.25
CA GLU A 53 6.64 8.03 -2.29
C GLU A 53 6.10 7.04 -3.33
N LEU A 54 5.39 5.98 -2.91
CA LEU A 54 4.67 5.08 -3.81
C LEU A 54 3.67 5.85 -4.67
N LYS A 55 2.91 6.77 -4.07
CA LYS A 55 1.98 7.64 -4.80
C LYS A 55 2.70 8.52 -5.83
N LEU A 56 3.82 9.13 -5.48
CA LEU A 56 4.61 9.95 -6.41
C LEU A 56 5.13 9.12 -7.60
N ILE A 57 5.50 7.86 -7.40
CA ILE A 57 5.89 6.97 -8.51
C ILE A 57 4.70 6.73 -9.45
N LEU A 58 3.50 6.54 -8.89
CA LEU A 58 2.29 6.15 -9.65
C LEU A 58 1.56 7.31 -10.32
N TYR A 59 1.72 8.54 -9.81
CA TYR A 59 1.01 9.73 -10.27
C TYR A 59 1.93 10.84 -10.78
N GLY A 60 3.24 10.72 -10.61
CA GLY A 60 4.18 11.79 -10.88
C GLY A 60 4.09 12.94 -9.87
N ASN A 61 4.65 14.09 -10.24
CA ASN A 61 4.60 15.33 -9.48
C ASN A 61 4.46 16.54 -10.43
N SER A 62 4.67 17.77 -9.95
CA SER A 62 4.59 18.98 -10.77
C SER A 62 5.64 19.05 -11.89
N ASP A 63 6.73 18.30 -11.75
CA ASP A 63 7.94 18.45 -12.56
C ASP A 63 8.11 17.26 -13.53
N ALA A 64 7.52 16.10 -13.23
CA ALA A 64 7.67 14.88 -13.99
C ALA A 64 6.42 13.98 -13.93
N GLU A 65 6.04 13.48 -15.10
CA GLU A 65 5.03 12.42 -15.28
C GLU A 65 5.53 11.06 -14.73
N PRO A 66 4.62 10.15 -14.34
CA PRO A 66 4.99 8.83 -13.87
C PRO A 66 5.70 8.01 -14.95
N VAL A 67 6.83 7.39 -14.59
CA VAL A 67 7.60 6.54 -15.50
C VAL A 67 6.96 5.15 -15.56
N ALA A 68 6.56 4.71 -16.75
CA ALA A 68 5.85 3.44 -16.96
C ALA A 68 6.60 2.22 -16.41
N GLU A 69 7.92 2.15 -16.63
CA GLU A 69 8.74 1.07 -16.09
C GLU A 69 8.75 1.04 -14.56
N ALA A 70 8.86 2.21 -13.92
CA ALA A 70 8.84 2.31 -12.46
C ALA A 70 7.47 1.89 -11.88
N CYS A 71 6.38 2.28 -12.54
CA CYS A 71 5.01 1.85 -12.18
C CYS A 71 4.87 0.33 -12.30
N ALA A 72 5.39 -0.27 -13.38
CA ALA A 72 5.34 -1.70 -13.59
C ALA A 72 6.14 -2.47 -12.53
N GLN A 73 7.36 -2.01 -12.20
CA GLN A 73 8.19 -2.60 -11.15
C GLN A 73 7.54 -2.51 -9.76
N LEU A 74 6.96 -1.35 -9.43
CA LEU A 74 6.22 -1.14 -8.19
C LEU A 74 5.04 -2.10 -8.12
N THR A 75 4.23 -2.17 -9.18
CA THR A 75 3.04 -3.03 -9.25
C THR A 75 3.41 -4.50 -9.06
N GLN A 76 4.43 -4.98 -9.77
CA GLN A 76 4.92 -6.35 -9.61
C GLN A 76 5.36 -6.63 -8.19
N GLU A 77 6.17 -5.77 -7.59
CA GLU A 77 6.68 -6.02 -6.24
C GLU A 77 5.56 -5.94 -5.19
N PHE A 78 4.60 -5.03 -5.34
CA PHE A 78 3.52 -4.83 -4.38
C PHE A 78 2.63 -6.07 -4.22
N PHE A 79 2.32 -6.72 -5.34
CA PHE A 79 1.44 -7.90 -5.38
C PHE A 79 2.19 -9.25 -5.23
N LYS A 80 3.52 -9.28 -5.11
CA LYS A 80 4.29 -10.52 -4.87
C LYS A 80 4.07 -11.14 -3.48
N GLY A 81 3.54 -10.37 -2.53
CA GLY A 81 3.30 -10.82 -1.16
C GLY A 81 2.06 -10.16 -0.57
N ASP A 82 1.95 -10.17 0.76
CA ASP A 82 0.76 -9.69 1.47
C ASP A 82 0.67 -8.17 1.66
N THR A 83 1.33 -7.37 0.82
CA THR A 83 1.38 -5.91 1.00
C THR A 83 -0.01 -5.30 1.02
N LEU A 84 -0.90 -5.72 0.10
CA LEU A 84 -2.28 -5.21 0.03
C LEU A 84 -3.05 -5.52 1.32
N ARG A 85 -3.07 -6.80 1.73
CA ARG A 85 -3.75 -7.25 2.95
C ARG A 85 -3.27 -6.47 4.18
N ARG A 86 -1.95 -6.39 4.36
CA ARG A 86 -1.37 -5.70 5.52
C ARG A 86 -1.68 -4.20 5.49
N LEU A 87 -1.70 -3.58 4.31
CA LEU A 87 -2.06 -2.18 4.15
C LEU A 87 -3.51 -1.92 4.55
N ILE A 88 -4.45 -2.77 4.10
CA ILE A 88 -5.87 -2.70 4.47
C ILE A 88 -6.02 -2.80 6.00
N ASN A 89 -5.40 -3.80 6.63
CA ASN A 89 -5.48 -4.00 8.08
C ASN A 89 -4.86 -2.84 8.89
N SER A 90 -3.82 -2.21 8.34
CA SER A 90 -3.10 -1.13 9.00
C SER A 90 -3.74 0.25 8.80
N LEU A 91 -4.73 0.37 7.92
CA LEU A 91 -5.27 1.65 7.45
C LEU A 91 -5.85 2.49 8.61
N GLN A 92 -6.48 1.84 9.58
CA GLN A 92 -7.05 2.49 10.77
C GLN A 92 -6.01 3.19 11.66
N TYR A 93 -4.76 2.73 11.66
CA TYR A 93 -3.69 3.32 12.47
C TYR A 93 -2.98 4.49 11.80
N LEU A 94 -3.24 4.71 10.50
CA LEU A 94 -2.67 5.81 9.74
C LEU A 94 -3.43 7.11 10.01
N ASN A 95 -2.74 8.25 9.84
CA ASN A 95 -3.40 9.55 9.82
C ASN A 95 -4.18 9.76 8.52
N LEU A 96 -5.04 10.79 8.47
CA LEU A 96 -5.94 11.05 7.36
C LEU A 96 -5.23 11.15 5.99
N GLU A 97 -4.10 11.86 5.92
CA GLU A 97 -3.36 12.02 4.66
C GLU A 97 -2.75 10.70 4.19
N ALA A 98 -2.17 9.92 5.09
CA ALA A 98 -1.65 8.60 4.77
C ALA A 98 -2.75 7.61 4.35
N ARG A 99 -3.96 7.69 4.92
CA ARG A 99 -5.12 6.91 4.46
C ARG A 99 -5.54 7.28 3.03
N LYS A 100 -5.56 8.57 2.70
CA LYS A 100 -5.84 9.06 1.32
C LYS A 100 -4.78 8.57 0.35
N ASP A 101 -3.50 8.70 0.71
CA ASP A 101 -2.39 8.24 -0.14
C ASP A 101 -2.45 6.72 -0.35
N ALA A 102 -2.66 5.93 0.71
CA ALA A 102 -2.85 4.48 0.59
C ALA A 102 -4.03 4.11 -0.32
N THR A 103 -5.15 4.80 -0.19
CA THR A 103 -6.34 4.56 -1.04
C THR A 103 -6.04 4.83 -2.51
N GLN A 104 -5.35 5.94 -2.82
CA GLN A 104 -4.97 6.29 -4.20
C GLN A 104 -3.94 5.31 -4.76
N VAL A 105 -2.95 4.92 -3.97
CA VAL A 105 -1.95 3.91 -4.35
C VAL A 105 -2.64 2.59 -4.72
N VAL A 106 -3.52 2.08 -3.85
CA VAL A 106 -4.26 0.84 -4.12
C VAL A 106 -5.14 0.98 -5.37
N ALA A 107 -5.89 2.07 -5.51
CA ALA A 107 -6.75 2.29 -6.67
C ALA A 107 -5.97 2.35 -7.99
N ASN A 108 -4.80 2.98 -8.01
CA ASN A 108 -3.93 3.01 -9.19
C ASN A 108 -3.39 1.61 -9.50
N LEU A 109 -2.80 0.95 -8.50
CA LEU A 109 -2.19 -0.38 -8.63
C LEU A 109 -3.16 -1.44 -9.16
N GLN A 110 -4.43 -1.40 -8.75
CA GLN A 110 -5.45 -2.33 -9.25
C GLN A 110 -5.71 -2.19 -10.76
N ARG A 111 -5.47 -1.00 -11.33
CA ARG A 111 -5.68 -0.71 -12.76
C ARG A 111 -4.42 -0.88 -13.61
N GLN A 112 -3.25 -1.02 -12.99
CA GLN A 112 -1.98 -1.14 -13.69
C GLN A 112 -1.89 -2.45 -14.47
N GLN A 113 -1.59 -2.33 -15.77
CA GLN A 113 -1.25 -3.48 -16.59
C GLN A 113 0.25 -3.63 -16.70
N VAL A 114 0.75 -4.82 -16.40
CA VAL A 114 2.15 -5.17 -16.57
C VAL A 114 2.25 -6.31 -17.57
N ASN A 115 2.98 -6.09 -18.66
CA ASN A 115 3.02 -7.02 -19.79
C ASN A 115 1.61 -7.42 -20.28
N SER A 116 0.71 -6.43 -20.37
CA SER A 116 -0.71 -6.58 -20.77
C SER A 116 -1.55 -7.46 -19.83
N ARG A 117 -1.13 -7.64 -18.57
CA ARG A 117 -1.87 -8.40 -17.54
C ARG A 117 -2.13 -7.53 -16.32
N LEU A 118 -3.31 -7.68 -15.72
CA LEU A 118 -3.66 -7.05 -14.44
C LEU A 118 -3.17 -7.95 -13.30
N ILE A 119 -1.97 -7.68 -12.78
CA ILE A 119 -1.39 -8.48 -11.67
C ILE A 119 -2.31 -8.50 -10.44
N ALA A 120 -3.03 -7.39 -10.21
CA ALA A 120 -4.01 -7.32 -9.13
C ALA A 120 -5.13 -8.37 -9.25
N SER A 121 -5.56 -8.73 -10.47
CA SER A 121 -6.56 -9.79 -10.67
C SER A 121 -6.07 -11.13 -10.12
N ASP A 122 -4.84 -11.51 -10.46
CA ASP A 122 -4.23 -12.77 -10.04
C ASP A 122 -4.07 -12.84 -8.51
N TYR A 123 -3.69 -11.70 -7.90
CA TYR A 123 -3.59 -11.58 -6.45
C TYR A 123 -4.96 -11.72 -5.77
N LEU A 124 -5.99 -11.04 -6.29
CA LEU A 124 -7.35 -11.08 -5.73
C LEU A 124 -7.98 -12.47 -5.86
N GLU A 125 -7.72 -13.19 -6.94
CA GLU A 125 -8.16 -14.59 -7.11
C GLU A 125 -7.66 -15.48 -5.97
N SER A 126 -6.42 -15.27 -5.54
CA SER A 126 -5.78 -16.03 -4.46
C SER A 126 -6.12 -15.51 -3.05
N ASN A 127 -6.78 -14.36 -2.93
CA ASN A 127 -7.02 -13.64 -1.66
C ASN A 127 -8.45 -13.07 -1.60
N ILE A 128 -9.44 -13.82 -2.10
CA ILE A 128 -10.82 -13.31 -2.24
C ILE A 128 -11.45 -12.94 -0.89
N ASP A 129 -11.00 -13.54 0.20
CA ASP A 129 -11.42 -13.22 1.57
C ASP A 129 -11.14 -11.75 1.96
N LEU A 130 -10.23 -11.05 1.25
CA LEU A 130 -10.03 -9.61 1.40
C LEU A 130 -11.30 -8.78 1.20
N MET A 131 -12.26 -9.31 0.42
CA MET A 131 -13.52 -8.64 0.19
C MET A 131 -14.36 -8.57 1.46
N ASP A 132 -14.38 -9.64 2.25
CA ASP A 132 -15.08 -9.69 3.53
C ASP A 132 -14.46 -8.69 4.51
N PHE A 133 -13.12 -8.65 4.61
CA PHE A 133 -12.42 -7.66 5.42
C PHE A 133 -12.75 -6.21 5.06
N LEU A 134 -12.88 -5.91 3.76
CA LEU A 134 -13.25 -4.57 3.31
C LEU A 134 -14.70 -4.21 3.63
N VAL A 135 -15.62 -5.19 3.57
CA VAL A 135 -17.04 -5.02 3.92
C VAL A 135 -17.20 -4.81 5.42
N ASP A 136 -16.56 -5.64 6.25
CA ASP A 136 -16.57 -5.51 7.71
C ASP A 136 -16.04 -4.13 8.15
N GLY A 137 -15.05 -3.62 7.42
CA GLY A 137 -14.50 -2.29 7.64
C GLY A 137 -15.52 -1.15 7.47
N PHE A 138 -16.65 -1.35 6.79
CA PHE A 138 -17.69 -0.31 6.63
C PHE A 138 -18.37 0.06 7.95
N GLU A 139 -18.31 -0.81 8.97
CA GLU A 139 -18.82 -0.50 10.31
C GLU A 139 -18.00 0.61 10.98
N ASN A 140 -16.73 0.78 10.59
CA ASN A 140 -15.91 1.88 11.06
C ASN A 140 -16.15 3.13 10.19
N THR A 141 -16.96 4.06 10.70
CA THR A 141 -17.37 5.27 9.97
C THR A 141 -16.20 6.14 9.49
N ASP A 142 -15.10 6.18 10.24
CA ASP A 142 -13.90 6.95 9.88
C ASP A 142 -13.13 6.32 8.71
N MET A 143 -13.36 5.03 8.46
CA MET A 143 -12.68 4.24 7.43
C MET A 143 -13.57 3.86 6.25
N ALA A 144 -14.89 3.90 6.42
CA ALA A 144 -15.87 3.44 5.45
C ALA A 144 -15.66 4.02 4.05
N LEU A 145 -15.28 5.30 3.93
CA LEU A 145 -15.00 5.91 2.64
C LEU A 145 -13.76 5.29 1.95
N HIS A 146 -12.71 5.01 2.73
CA HIS A 146 -11.47 4.45 2.23
C HIS A 146 -11.65 2.99 1.83
N TYR A 147 -12.23 2.17 2.71
CA TYR A 147 -12.54 0.77 2.40
C TYR A 147 -13.54 0.66 1.25
N GLY A 148 -14.58 1.50 1.22
CA GLY A 148 -15.55 1.49 0.13
C GLY A 148 -14.92 1.86 -1.22
N THR A 149 -13.93 2.74 -1.22
CA THR A 149 -13.17 3.06 -2.43
C THR A 149 -12.31 1.87 -2.88
N MET A 150 -11.55 1.25 -1.97
CA MET A 150 -10.74 0.06 -2.29
C MET A 150 -11.60 -1.11 -2.76
N PHE A 151 -12.74 -1.36 -2.10
CA PHE A 151 -13.71 -2.39 -2.46
C PHE A 151 -14.26 -2.17 -3.87
N ARG A 152 -14.67 -0.94 -4.20
CA ARG A 152 -15.17 -0.60 -5.54
C ARG A 152 -14.13 -0.81 -6.63
N GLU A 153 -12.84 -0.70 -6.32
CA GLU A 153 -11.77 -1.03 -7.26
C GLU A 153 -11.63 -2.55 -7.41
N CYS A 154 -11.69 -3.31 -6.32
CA CYS A 154 -11.58 -4.78 -6.36
C CYS A 154 -12.71 -5.41 -7.20
N ILE A 155 -13.95 -4.96 -7.06
CA ILE A 155 -15.10 -5.51 -7.82
C ILE A 155 -15.05 -5.20 -9.33
N ARG A 156 -14.13 -4.35 -9.80
CA ARG A 156 -13.90 -4.15 -11.24
C ARG A 156 -13.22 -5.38 -11.86
N HIS A 157 -12.58 -6.21 -11.06
CA HIS A 157 -11.97 -7.45 -11.50
C HIS A 157 -13.05 -8.52 -11.60
N GLN A 158 -13.23 -9.10 -12.79
CA GLN A 158 -14.27 -10.10 -13.03
C GLN A 158 -14.20 -11.27 -12.04
N ILE A 159 -13.01 -11.63 -11.55
CA ILE A 159 -12.84 -12.72 -10.57
C ILE A 159 -13.52 -12.43 -9.23
N VAL A 160 -13.63 -11.16 -8.86
CA VAL A 160 -14.25 -10.69 -7.61
C VAL A 160 -15.76 -10.55 -7.76
N ALA A 161 -16.24 -10.19 -8.94
CA ALA A 161 -17.66 -9.96 -9.22
C ALA A 161 -18.46 -11.24 -9.56
N LYS A 162 -17.93 -12.42 -9.22
CA LYS A 162 -18.59 -13.72 -9.48
C LYS A 162 -19.59 -14.09 -8.40
#